data_AF-R1C2S2-F1
#
_entry.id   AF-R1C2S2-F1
#
_cell.length_a   1.000
_cell.length_b   1.000
_cell.length_c   1.000
_cell.angle_alpha   90.00
_cell.angle_beta   90.00
_cell.angle_gamma   90.00
#
_symmetry.space_group_name_H-M   'P 1'
#
loop_
_entity.id
_entity.type
_entity.pdbx_description
1 polymer ?
#
loop_
_entity_poly.entity_id
_entity_poly.type
_entity_poly.pdbx_seq_one_letter_code
_entity_poly.pdbx_strand_id
1 'polypeptide(L)'
;MLAAAPSVRAAATACRRSVRLHAACRSIRIMAADRSAAKDVVGRALRRRLLGLSDADRPLRLLFAGPSGVGKTELGIACLPDRNFRRWNLSEFSHPSKFNRLTGGDPNYVG
;
A
#
# COMPACT_ATOMS: atom_id res chain seq x y z
N MET A 1 -19.55 9.19 17.18
CA MET A 1 -18.72 7.97 17.36
C MET A 1 -17.26 8.40 17.37
N LEU A 2 -16.64 8.54 18.55
CA LEU A 2 -15.23 8.94 18.68
C LEU A 2 -14.34 7.76 18.27
N ALA A 3 -13.48 7.95 17.27
CA ALA A 3 -12.36 7.06 17.02
C ALA A 3 -11.47 7.05 18.27
N ALA A 4 -11.32 5.88 18.92
CA ALA A 4 -10.51 5.75 20.11
C ALA A 4 -9.08 6.24 19.83
N ALA A 5 -8.62 7.23 20.60
CA ALA A 5 -7.28 7.76 20.47
C ALA A 5 -6.27 6.61 20.68
N PRO A 6 -5.26 6.46 19.81
CA PRO A 6 -4.29 5.38 19.93
C PRO A 6 -3.58 5.49 21.28
N SER A 7 -3.46 4.36 21.99
CA SER A 7 -2.76 4.32 23.28
C SER A 7 -1.33 4.87 23.12
N VAL A 8 -0.78 5.50 24.16
CA VAL A 8 0.55 6.13 24.13
C VAL A 8 1.64 5.17 23.61
N ARG A 9 1.51 3.87 23.91
CA ARG A 9 2.38 2.80 23.40
C ARG A 9 2.19 2.51 21.90
N ALA A 10 0.95 2.47 21.42
CA ALA A 10 0.63 2.30 20.01
C ALA A 10 1.11 3.50 19.18
N ALA A 11 0.92 4.72 19.68
CA ALA A 11 1.38 5.95 19.06
C ALA A 11 2.92 6.00 18.96
N ALA A 12 3.65 5.63 20.02
CA ALA A 12 5.11 5.56 20.01
C ALA A 12 5.65 4.50 19.04
N THR A 13 4.98 3.34 18.95
CA THR A 13 5.35 2.26 18.03
C THR A 13 5.09 2.66 16.58
N ALA A 14 3.95 3.28 16.32
CA ALA A 14 3.59 3.84 15.02
C ALA A 14 4.58 4.93 14.57
N CYS A 15 4.97 5.84 15.48
CA CYS A 15 5.96 6.88 15.21
C CYS A 15 7.32 6.27 14.80
N ARG A 16 7.85 5.30 15.56
CA ARG A 16 9.11 4.61 15.20
C ARG A 16 9.03 3.89 13.86
N ARG A 17 7.90 3.23 13.57
CA ARG A 17 7.66 2.57 12.27
C ARG A 17 7.63 3.58 11.14
N SER A 18 6.99 4.74 11.37
CA SER A 18 6.83 5.78 10.35
C SER A 18 8.16 6.41 9.92
N VAL A 19 9.09 6.60 10.86
CA VAL A 19 10.45 7.11 10.59
C VAL A 19 11.26 6.09 9.79
N ARG A 20 11.22 4.81 10.20
CA ARG A 20 11.91 3.72 9.47
C ARG A 20 11.37 3.54 8.06
N LEU A 21 10.06 3.55 7.88
CA LEU A 21 9.42 3.43 6.57
C LEU A 21 9.75 4.62 5.68
N HIS A 22 9.83 5.84 6.23
CA HIS A 22 10.22 7.00 5.44
C HIS A 22 11.68 6.93 4.98
N ALA A 23 12.60 6.48 5.84
CA ALA A 23 13.99 6.22 5.47
C ALA A 23 14.08 5.13 4.38
N ALA A 24 13.31 4.04 4.53
CA ALA A 24 13.23 2.95 3.54
C ALA A 24 12.67 3.43 2.18
N CYS A 25 11.63 4.26 2.19
CA CYS A 25 11.08 4.87 0.97
C CYS A 25 12.14 5.72 0.23
N ARG A 26 12.99 6.41 0.99
CA ARG A 26 14.06 7.25 0.46
C ARG A 26 15.19 6.44 -0.17
N SER A 27 15.58 5.33 0.47
CA SER A 27 16.70 4.47 0.05
C SER A 27 16.42 3.60 -1.18
N ILE A 28 15.16 3.45 -1.61
CA ILE A 28 14.84 2.71 -2.84
C ILE A 28 15.45 3.44 -4.05
N ARG A 29 16.36 2.80 -4.78
CA ARG A 29 16.80 3.24 -6.10
C ARG A 29 15.64 3.08 -7.07
N ILE A 30 14.97 4.18 -7.40
CA ILE A 30 14.09 4.23 -8.56
C ILE A 30 14.98 4.66 -9.72
N MET A 31 14.97 3.91 -10.82
CA MET A 31 15.86 4.12 -11.98
C MET A 31 15.62 5.46 -12.73
N ALA A 32 14.58 6.22 -12.39
CA ALA A 32 14.30 7.52 -12.99
C ALA A 32 14.61 8.66 -12.00
N ALA A 33 15.50 9.56 -12.40
CA ALA A 33 16.10 10.63 -11.59
C ALA A 33 15.12 11.64 -10.97
N ASP A 34 13.87 11.73 -11.44
CA ASP A 34 12.97 12.88 -11.18
C ASP A 34 11.72 12.61 -10.32
N ARG A 35 11.73 11.64 -9.39
CA ARG A 35 10.51 11.28 -8.62
C ARG A 35 10.62 11.29 -7.09
N SER A 36 11.37 12.25 -6.54
CA SER A 36 11.29 12.60 -5.09
C SER A 36 9.85 12.82 -4.63
N ALA A 37 9.03 13.51 -5.45
CA ALA A 37 7.63 13.79 -5.17
C ALA A 37 6.77 12.52 -4.95
N ALA A 38 7.01 11.44 -5.72
CA ALA A 38 6.27 10.19 -5.55
C ALA A 38 6.59 9.52 -4.21
N LYS A 39 7.87 9.50 -3.82
CA LYS A 39 8.31 8.99 -2.51
C LYS A 39 7.73 9.81 -1.36
N ASP A 40 7.67 11.13 -1.53
CA ASP A 40 7.12 12.04 -0.52
C ASP A 40 5.62 11.85 -0.33
N VAL A 41 4.85 11.70 -1.42
CA VAL A 41 3.41 11.43 -1.36
C VAL A 41 3.13 10.12 -0.63
N VAL A 42 3.84 9.04 -0.98
CA VAL A 42 3.70 7.74 -0.31
C VAL A 42 4.08 7.84 1.17
N GLY A 43 5.21 8.47 1.48
CA GLY A 43 5.67 8.67 2.85
C GLY A 43 4.67 9.47 3.70
N ARG A 44 4.07 10.53 3.13
CA ARG A 44 3.01 11.31 3.80
C ARG A 44 1.76 10.48 4.06
N ALA A 45 1.29 9.72 3.07
CA ALA A 45 0.09 8.90 3.19
C ALA A 45 0.26 7.81 4.27
N LEU A 46 1.41 7.14 4.30
CA LEU A 46 1.72 6.10 5.27
C LEU A 46 1.85 6.64 6.70
N ARG A 47 2.48 7.83 6.87
CA ARG A 47 2.54 8.53 8.17
C ARG A 47 1.14 8.85 8.70
N ARG A 48 0.25 9.36 7.85
CA ARG A 48 -1.15 9.65 8.24
C ARG A 48 -1.86 8.39 8.72
N ARG A 49 -1.67 7.25 8.03
CA ARG A 49 -2.25 5.96 8.44
C ARG A 49 -1.70 5.48 9.78
N LEU A 50 -0.39 5.56 9.97
CA LEU A 50 0.26 5.10 11.21
C LEU A 50 -0.12 5.97 12.42
N LEU A 51 -0.28 7.29 12.22
CA LEU A 51 -0.67 8.22 13.29
C LEU A 51 -2.18 8.20 13.59
N GLY A 52 -2.98 7.37 12.89
CA GLY A 52 -4.43 7.35 13.07
C GLY A 52 -5.13 8.60 12.53
N LEU A 53 -4.46 9.41 11.71
CA LEU A 53 -4.99 10.63 11.08
C LEU A 53 -5.74 10.34 9.77
N SER A 54 -6.00 9.06 9.49
CA SER A 54 -6.78 8.58 8.36
C SER A 54 -8.00 7.83 8.89
N ASP A 55 -9.11 7.91 8.17
CA ASP A 55 -10.32 7.14 8.43
C ASP A 55 -10.00 5.66 8.74
N ALA A 56 -10.40 5.20 9.92
CA ALA A 56 -10.10 3.85 10.40
C ALA A 56 -10.75 2.77 9.52
N ASP A 57 -11.96 3.05 9.02
CA ASP A 57 -12.80 2.12 8.25
C ASP A 57 -12.32 1.96 6.81
N ARG A 58 -11.45 2.86 6.34
CA ARG A 58 -10.92 2.81 4.98
C ARG A 58 -9.46 2.33 4.96
N PRO A 59 -9.14 1.32 4.12
CA PRO A 59 -7.75 0.92 3.94
C PRO A 59 -6.95 2.03 3.25
N LEU A 60 -5.64 2.06 3.48
CA LEU A 60 -4.73 2.93 2.75
C LEU A 60 -4.69 2.47 1.28
N ARG A 61 -4.98 3.39 0.36
CA ARG A 61 -5.01 3.14 -1.09
C ARG A 61 -4.01 4.06 -1.78
N LEU A 62 -3.21 3.50 -2.69
CA LEU A 62 -2.22 4.21 -3.48
C LEU A 62 -2.33 3.76 -4.94
N LEU A 63 -2.19 4.70 -5.88
CA LEU A 63 -2.17 4.41 -7.32
C LEU A 63 -0.86 4.91 -7.92
N PHE A 64 -0.11 4.01 -8.57
CA PHE A 64 1.14 4.34 -9.25
C PHE A 64 0.92 4.43 -10.76
N ALA A 65 0.94 5.64 -11.31
CA ALA A 65 0.77 5.91 -12.74
C ALA A 65 2.10 6.35 -13.42
N GLY A 66 2.22 6.07 -14.72
CA GLY A 66 3.44 6.31 -15.51
C GLY A 66 3.75 5.21 -16.55
N PRO A 67 4.84 5.36 -17.31
CA PRO A 67 5.25 4.38 -18.32
C PRO A 67 5.78 3.08 -17.70
N SER A 68 5.97 2.06 -18.54
CA SER A 68 6.56 0.77 -18.16
C SER A 68 8.04 0.92 -17.79
N GLY A 69 8.55 0.03 -16.91
CA GLY A 69 9.99 -0.02 -16.57
C GLY A 69 10.47 0.99 -15.50
N VAL A 70 9.62 1.87 -14.99
CA VAL A 70 10.02 2.93 -14.03
C VAL A 70 10.05 2.50 -12.55
N GLY A 71 9.91 1.21 -12.23
CA GLY A 71 10.01 0.71 -10.85
C GLY A 71 8.80 0.96 -9.94
N LYS A 72 7.58 1.13 -10.50
CA LYS A 72 6.34 1.32 -9.71
C LYS A 72 6.07 0.18 -8.72
N THR A 73 6.26 -1.04 -9.21
CA THR A 73 6.01 -2.26 -8.43
C THR A 73 7.04 -2.41 -7.31
N GLU A 74 8.30 -2.12 -7.61
CA GLU A 74 9.40 -2.15 -6.63
C GLU A 74 9.18 -1.15 -5.50
N LEU A 75 8.71 0.06 -5.83
CA LEU A 75 8.33 1.07 -4.84
C LEU A 75 7.22 0.56 -3.92
N GLY A 76 6.18 -0.06 -4.49
CA GLY A 76 5.08 -0.65 -3.72
C GLY A 76 5.55 -1.74 -2.76
N ILE A 77 6.40 -2.66 -3.23
CA ILE A 77 6.94 -3.77 -2.44
C ILE A 77 7.78 -3.24 -1.27
N ALA A 78 8.70 -2.30 -1.54
CA ALA A 78 9.60 -1.79 -0.51
C ALA A 78 8.90 -0.91 0.57
N CYS A 79 7.67 -0.47 0.31
CA CYS A 79 6.84 0.24 1.31
C CYS A 79 6.04 -0.71 2.22
N LEU A 80 5.97 -2.00 1.89
CA LEU A 80 5.16 -2.99 2.61
C LEU A 80 6.05 -3.86 3.51
N PRO A 81 5.55 -4.31 4.67
CA PRO A 81 6.26 -5.30 5.48
C PRO A 81 6.29 -6.65 4.73
N ASP A 82 7.49 -7.25 4.64
CA ASP A 82 7.80 -8.43 3.80
C ASP A 82 6.83 -9.61 3.93
N ARG A 83 6.13 -9.75 5.06
CA ARG A 83 5.32 -10.94 5.37
C ARG A 83 3.88 -10.92 4.86
N ASN A 84 3.37 -9.78 4.38
CA ASN A 84 1.94 -9.62 4.03
C ASN A 84 1.69 -9.12 2.60
N PHE A 85 2.64 -9.29 1.68
CA PHE A 85 2.45 -8.88 0.28
C PHE A 85 1.65 -9.91 -0.50
N ARG A 86 0.43 -9.55 -0.91
CA ARG A 86 -0.38 -10.31 -1.88
C ARG A 86 -0.39 -9.57 -3.21
N ARG A 87 0.04 -10.24 -4.27
CA ARG A 87 0.10 -9.69 -5.63
C ARG A 87 -1.05 -10.26 -6.45
N TRP A 88 -1.87 -9.37 -7.02
CA TRP A 88 -2.83 -9.71 -8.05
C TRP A 88 -2.38 -9.14 -9.38
N ASN A 89 -2.34 -9.99 -10.41
CA ASN A 89 -2.05 -9.58 -11.77
C ASN A 89 -3.36 -9.25 -12.50
N LEU A 90 -3.66 -7.97 -12.67
CA LEU A 90 -4.92 -7.53 -13.28
C LEU A 90 -5.09 -8.02 -14.72
N SER A 91 -4.00 -8.29 -15.46
CA SER A 91 -4.06 -8.85 -16.81
C SER A 91 -4.68 -10.24 -16.86
N GLU A 92 -4.68 -10.97 -15.73
CA GLU A 92 -5.31 -12.29 -15.62
C GLU A 92 -6.84 -12.18 -15.48
N PHE A 93 -7.37 -11.01 -15.10
CA PHE A 93 -8.78 -10.77 -14.81
C PHE A 93 -9.49 -9.93 -15.87
N SER A 94 -8.87 -9.72 -17.03
CA SER A 94 -9.45 -8.90 -18.11
C SER A 94 -10.73 -9.48 -18.72
N HIS A 95 -10.92 -10.80 -18.63
CA HIS A 95 -12.10 -11.47 -19.17
C HIS A 95 -13.14 -11.71 -18.06
N PRO A 96 -14.44 -11.44 -18.27
CA PRO A 96 -15.48 -11.56 -17.25
C PRO A 96 -15.52 -12.92 -16.55
N SER A 97 -15.33 -14.01 -17.30
CA SER A 97 -15.29 -15.38 -16.76
C SER A 97 -14.13 -15.63 -15.78
N LYS A 98 -13.04 -14.86 -15.87
CA LYS A 98 -11.89 -14.98 -14.97
C LYS A 98 -12.08 -14.18 -13.67
N PHE A 99 -13.02 -13.23 -13.65
CA PHE A 99 -13.33 -12.41 -12.47
C PHE A 99 -13.87 -13.25 -11.29
N ASN A 100 -14.57 -14.35 -11.57
CA ASN A 100 -15.10 -15.25 -10.53
C ASN A 100 -14.02 -15.81 -9.59
N ARG A 101 -12.76 -15.90 -10.04
CA ARG A 101 -11.63 -16.30 -9.19
C ARG A 101 -11.25 -15.24 -8.16
N LEU A 102 -11.60 -13.97 -8.39
CA LEU A 102 -11.29 -12.85 -7.50
C LEU A 102 -12.38 -12.66 -6.43
N THR A 103 -13.65 -12.81 -6.82
CA THR A 103 -14.81 -12.62 -5.92
C THR A 103 -15.25 -13.90 -5.20
N GLY A 104 -14.81 -15.07 -5.68
CA GLY A 104 -15.49 -16.32 -5.40
C GLY A 104 -16.70 -16.46 -6.33
N GLY A 105 -16.93 -17.68 -6.83
CA GLY A 105 -18.12 -17.98 -7.64
C GLY A 105 -19.41 -17.90 -6.82
N ASP A 106 -20.55 -18.00 -7.51
CA ASP A 106 -21.85 -18.19 -6.85
C ASP A 106 -21.78 -19.33 -5.82
N PRO A 107 -22.49 -19.24 -4.67
CA PRO A 107 -22.41 -20.22 -3.59
C PRO A 107 -22.72 -21.67 -4.02
N ASN A 108 -23.39 -21.86 -5.17
CA ASN A 108 -23.77 -23.16 -5.73
C ASN A 108 -22.85 -23.65 -6.87
N TYR A 109 -21.75 -22.97 -7.18
CA TYR A 109 -20.81 -23.36 -8.23
C TYR A 109 -19.43 -23.60 -7.62
N VAL A 110 -18.95 -24.85 -7.68
CA VAL A 110 -17.61 -25.20 -7.19
C VAL A 110 -16.58 -24.61 -8.17
N GLY A 111 -15.74 -23.70 -7.68
CA GLY A 111 -14.64 -23.08 -8.40
C GLY A 111 -13.28 -23.58 -7.93
#